data_AF-A0A7W1E1U7-F1
#
_entry.id   AF-A0A7W1E1U7-F1
#
_cell.length_a   1.000
_cell.length_b   1.000
_cell.length_c   1.000
_cell.angle_alpha   90.00
_cell.angle_beta   90.00
_cell.angle_gamma   90.00
#
_symmetry.space_group_name_H-M   'P 1'
#
loop_
_entity.id
_entity.type
_entity.pdbx_description
1 polymer ?
#
loop_
_entity_poly.entity_id
_entity_poly.type
_entity_poly.pdbx_seq_one_letter_code
_entity_poly.pdbx_strand_id
1 'polypeptide(L)'
;MRAKPWMALACAAAVLLAACDRGATRRGDGRAVTGEDRFTGSLTVFAAASLTEAFTDVETKLEADNENFDLTYSFGGSGALITQIEQGAPADVVATADETQLDALRDKGWVEQPVTLAGNRLEILVAKGNPKHIAGLADLGRPDVLFVAADGSVPAGKYAMEALRRAGVTVAPKSRELDVKAAAGKVIVGEADATIVYVTDVRAAGARAEGIAIPDAQNVTARYGIAVVARSRHRQAARAFVDYLVRGAGQHMLRRRGFVGAT
;
A
#
# COMPACT_ATOMS: atom_id res chain seq x y z
N MET A 1 73.03 -69.60 33.52
CA MET A 1 71.82 -70.33 33.96
C MET A 1 70.63 -69.37 33.97
N ARG A 2 69.52 -69.77 33.31
CA ARG A 2 68.13 -69.26 33.40
C ARG A 2 67.92 -67.76 33.09
N ALA A 3 67.54 -67.33 31.87
CA ALA A 3 66.27 -67.51 31.13
C ALA A 3 65.07 -66.68 31.67
N LYS A 4 64.77 -65.57 30.95
CA LYS A 4 63.47 -65.14 30.34
C LYS A 4 62.18 -65.06 31.23
N PRO A 5 61.06 -64.48 30.76
CA PRO A 5 60.81 -63.33 29.86
C PRO A 5 59.54 -62.50 30.24
N TRP A 6 59.26 -61.40 29.54
CA TRP A 6 58.03 -61.14 28.75
C TRP A 6 58.04 -59.67 28.27
N MET A 7 58.30 -59.44 26.98
CA MET A 7 57.31 -59.25 25.90
C MET A 7 56.50 -57.95 26.09
N ALA A 8 56.87 -56.86 25.39
CA ALA A 8 56.47 -56.54 24.00
C ALA A 8 55.07 -55.89 23.98
N LEU A 9 54.75 -54.80 23.26
CA LEU A 9 55.37 -54.20 22.08
C LEU A 9 54.73 -52.81 21.82
N ALA A 10 55.50 -51.93 21.16
CA ALA A 10 55.12 -50.93 20.13
C ALA A 10 54.18 -49.75 20.51
N CYS A 11 54.67 -48.50 20.55
CA CYS A 11 55.12 -47.61 19.45
C CYS A 11 53.98 -46.87 18.73
N ALA A 12 53.83 -45.56 19.00
CA ALA A 12 53.78 -44.52 17.97
C ALA A 12 53.94 -43.12 18.60
N ALA A 13 54.98 -42.42 18.15
CA ALA A 13 55.36 -41.03 18.44
C ALA A 13 54.37 -40.04 17.79
N ALA A 14 53.89 -39.01 18.52
CA ALA A 14 54.43 -37.64 18.64
C ALA A 14 54.42 -36.81 17.34
N VAL A 15 53.61 -35.74 17.30
CA VAL A 15 53.98 -34.42 16.75
C VAL A 15 53.24 -33.31 17.53
N LEU A 16 54.03 -32.33 18.00
CA LEU A 16 53.67 -31.09 18.68
C LEU A 16 53.03 -30.07 17.73
N LEU A 17 52.27 -29.11 18.26
CA LEU A 17 52.43 -27.67 17.97
C LEU A 17 51.61 -26.85 18.96
N ALA A 18 52.31 -26.01 19.74
CA ALA A 18 51.72 -24.94 20.54
C ALA A 18 51.55 -23.69 19.67
N ALA A 19 50.43 -22.98 19.84
CA ALA A 19 50.34 -21.57 19.46
C ALA A 19 49.38 -20.86 20.42
N CYS A 20 49.90 -19.81 21.05
CA CYS A 20 49.16 -18.85 21.85
C CYS A 20 48.24 -18.03 20.93
N ASP A 21 47.02 -17.73 21.37
CA ASP A 21 46.29 -16.58 20.84
C ASP A 21 45.75 -15.72 21.99
N ARG A 22 46.32 -14.52 22.11
CA ARG A 22 45.80 -13.38 22.86
C ARG A 22 45.63 -12.25 21.86
N GLY A 23 44.44 -12.15 21.29
CA GLY A 23 44.02 -11.04 20.45
C GLY A 23 42.69 -10.48 20.97
N ALA A 24 42.76 -9.44 21.80
CA ALA A 24 41.61 -8.67 22.21
C ALA A 24 40.98 -7.98 20.99
N THR A 25 39.79 -8.41 20.59
CA THR A 25 38.94 -7.67 19.64
C THR A 25 37.79 -7.01 20.41
N ARG A 26 37.74 -5.68 20.26
CA ARG A 26 36.64 -4.81 20.67
C ARG A 26 35.31 -5.42 20.22
N ARG A 27 34.42 -5.71 21.16
CA ARG A 27 32.98 -5.79 20.88
C ARG A 27 32.54 -4.41 20.41
N GLY A 28 32.51 -4.22 19.10
CA GLY A 28 31.60 -3.23 18.53
C GLY A 28 30.19 -3.70 18.84
N ASP A 29 29.35 -2.78 19.32
CA ASP A 29 27.90 -2.93 19.34
C ASP A 29 27.37 -2.99 17.90
N GLY A 30 27.70 -4.09 17.22
CA GLY A 30 26.90 -4.58 16.12
C GLY A 30 25.66 -5.15 16.75
N ARG A 31 24.59 -4.35 16.80
CA ARG A 31 23.24 -4.88 17.00
C ARG A 31 23.05 -5.95 15.92
N ALA A 32 23.18 -7.22 16.33
CA ALA A 32 22.76 -8.34 15.54
C ALA A 32 21.32 -8.06 15.10
N VAL A 33 21.05 -8.17 13.81
CA VAL A 33 19.69 -8.16 13.27
C VAL A 33 19.01 -9.40 13.83
N THR A 34 18.30 -9.24 14.94
CA THR A 34 17.45 -10.27 15.53
C THR A 34 16.21 -10.42 14.65
N GLY A 35 15.87 -11.66 14.29
CA GLY A 35 14.79 -12.01 13.36
C GLY A 35 13.37 -11.68 13.86
N GLU A 36 13.01 -10.41 13.76
CA GLU A 36 11.66 -9.86 13.60
C GLU A 36 11.68 -9.27 12.17
N ASP A 37 10.99 -9.71 11.12
CA ASP A 37 9.75 -10.45 10.95
C ASP A 37 9.88 -11.24 9.63
N ARG A 38 9.93 -12.57 9.67
CA ARG A 38 9.73 -13.34 8.44
C ARG A 38 8.24 -13.57 8.28
N PHE A 39 7.66 -13.01 7.22
CA PHE A 39 6.29 -13.34 6.82
C PHE A 39 6.26 -14.79 6.33
N THR A 40 5.22 -15.54 6.71
CA THR A 40 5.01 -16.92 6.26
C THR A 40 3.52 -17.17 6.07
N GLY A 41 3.14 -18.05 5.15
CA GLY A 41 1.75 -18.37 4.84
C GLY A 41 1.17 -17.39 3.83
N SER A 42 -0.12 -17.07 3.93
CA SER A 42 -0.76 -16.11 3.04
C SER A 42 -1.58 -15.06 3.80
N LEU A 43 -1.73 -13.89 3.18
CA LEU A 43 -2.63 -12.84 3.64
C LEU A 43 -3.51 -12.38 2.49
N THR A 44 -4.81 -12.25 2.75
CA THR A 44 -5.75 -11.61 1.84
C THR A 44 -6.01 -10.17 2.27
N VAL A 45 -5.71 -9.22 1.39
CA VAL A 45 -5.81 -7.79 1.69
C VAL A 45 -6.82 -7.12 0.76
N PHE A 46 -7.84 -6.51 1.36
CA PHE A 46 -8.84 -5.72 0.64
C PHE A 46 -8.40 -4.26 0.62
N ALA A 47 -8.13 -3.72 -0.55
CA ALA A 47 -7.52 -2.39 -0.67
C ALA A 47 -8.25 -1.50 -1.68
N ALA A 48 -8.42 -0.23 -1.32
CA ALA A 48 -8.97 0.77 -2.22
C ALA A 48 -8.22 0.77 -3.57
N ALA A 49 -8.93 0.91 -4.68
CA ALA A 49 -8.36 0.84 -6.03
C ALA A 49 -7.18 1.80 -6.27
N SER A 50 -7.14 2.96 -5.62
CA SER A 50 -6.01 3.90 -5.70
C SER A 50 -4.70 3.39 -5.07
N LEU A 51 -4.73 2.31 -4.29
CA LEU A 51 -3.56 1.72 -3.64
C LEU A 51 -2.85 0.68 -4.52
N THR A 52 -3.44 0.27 -5.65
CA THR A 52 -2.98 -0.86 -6.49
C THR A 52 -1.47 -0.85 -6.71
N GLU A 53 -0.92 0.21 -7.30
CA GLU A 53 0.49 0.20 -7.70
C GLU A 53 1.45 0.25 -6.51
N ALA A 54 1.05 0.86 -5.39
CA ALA A 54 1.87 0.86 -4.18
C ALA A 54 1.83 -0.49 -3.47
N PHE A 55 0.68 -1.16 -3.46
CA PHE A 55 0.50 -2.45 -2.81
C PHE A 55 1.13 -3.58 -3.63
N THR A 56 1.10 -3.51 -4.96
CA THR A 56 1.85 -4.42 -5.84
C THR A 56 3.36 -4.27 -5.68
N ASP A 57 3.89 -3.04 -5.51
CA ASP A 57 5.30 -2.85 -5.16
C ASP A 57 5.62 -3.57 -3.83
N VAL A 58 4.74 -3.44 -2.83
CA VAL A 58 4.90 -4.03 -1.48
C VAL A 58 4.88 -5.55 -1.54
N GLU A 59 3.93 -6.14 -2.27
CA GLU A 59 3.88 -7.58 -2.53
C GLU A 59 5.17 -8.08 -3.17
N THR A 60 5.60 -7.46 -4.28
CA THR A 60 6.86 -7.81 -4.95
C THR A 60 8.05 -7.80 -3.98
N LYS A 61 8.12 -6.80 -3.09
CA LYS A 61 9.20 -6.69 -2.11
C LYS A 61 9.10 -7.75 -1.02
N LEU A 62 7.92 -7.94 -0.44
CA LEU A 62 7.74 -8.84 0.69
C LEU A 62 7.88 -10.30 0.27
N GLU A 63 7.38 -10.70 -0.88
CA GLU A 63 7.54 -12.07 -1.38
C GLU A 63 8.99 -12.37 -1.77
N ALA A 64 9.72 -11.38 -2.31
CA ALA A 64 11.14 -11.53 -2.59
C ALA A 64 12.00 -11.68 -1.31
N ASP A 65 11.58 -11.03 -0.21
CA ASP A 65 12.30 -11.09 1.07
C ASP A 65 11.92 -12.31 1.92
N ASN A 66 10.77 -12.95 1.65
CA ASN A 66 10.17 -13.97 2.52
C ASN A 66 9.75 -15.19 1.71
N GLU A 67 10.57 -16.24 1.76
CA GLU A 67 10.22 -17.53 1.19
C GLU A 67 8.95 -18.10 1.84
N ASN A 68 8.03 -18.64 1.03
CA ASN A 68 6.75 -19.21 1.47
C ASN A 68 5.77 -18.20 2.09
N PHE A 69 5.81 -16.95 1.62
CA PHE A 69 4.80 -15.94 1.87
C PHE A 69 4.10 -15.54 0.58
N ASP A 70 2.77 -15.38 0.64
CA ASP A 70 1.93 -14.98 -0.48
C ASP A 70 0.98 -13.84 -0.08
N LEU A 71 0.94 -12.79 -0.88
CA LEU A 71 0.01 -11.67 -0.69
C LEU A 71 -1.04 -11.67 -1.80
N THR A 72 -2.29 -11.97 -1.43
CA THR A 72 -3.41 -11.85 -2.34
C THR A 72 -4.15 -10.54 -2.11
N TYR A 73 -4.32 -9.73 -3.16
CA TYR A 73 -5.10 -8.49 -3.09
C TYR A 73 -6.49 -8.63 -3.73
N SER A 74 -7.48 -7.99 -3.10
CA SER A 74 -8.72 -7.59 -3.75
C SER A 74 -8.77 -6.06 -3.82
N PHE A 75 -8.62 -5.51 -5.02
CA PHE A 75 -8.72 -4.08 -5.25
C PHE A 75 -10.13 -3.67 -5.70
N GLY A 76 -10.62 -2.54 -5.20
CA GLY A 76 -11.90 -2.00 -5.66
C GLY A 76 -12.33 -0.73 -4.93
N GLY A 77 -13.57 -0.30 -5.21
CA GLY A 77 -14.20 0.80 -4.49
C GLY A 77 -14.36 0.47 -3.00
N SER A 78 -13.91 1.37 -2.11
CA SER A 78 -13.86 1.10 -0.67
C SER A 78 -15.23 0.68 -0.08
N GLY A 79 -16.34 1.26 -0.56
CA GLY A 79 -17.69 0.87 -0.13
C GLY A 79 -18.05 -0.59 -0.46
N ALA A 80 -17.65 -1.08 -1.64
CA ALA A 80 -17.86 -2.47 -2.04
C ALA A 80 -17.02 -3.43 -1.17
N LEU A 81 -15.76 -3.09 -0.90
CA LEU A 81 -14.87 -3.88 -0.04
C LEU A 81 -15.40 -3.99 1.39
N ILE A 82 -15.92 -2.88 1.95
CA ILE A 82 -16.58 -2.85 3.26
C ILE A 82 -17.78 -3.77 3.26
N THR A 83 -18.64 -3.67 2.24
CA THR A 83 -19.83 -4.52 2.12
C THR A 83 -19.45 -6.00 2.08
N GLN A 84 -18.40 -6.36 1.33
CA GLN A 84 -17.91 -7.73 1.27
C GLN A 84 -17.40 -8.24 2.63
N ILE A 85 -16.69 -7.41 3.40
CA ILE A 85 -16.24 -7.76 4.75
C ILE A 85 -17.44 -7.99 5.68
N GLU A 86 -18.45 -7.12 5.65
CA GLU A 86 -19.67 -7.26 6.44
C GLU A 86 -20.48 -8.52 6.05
N GLN A 87 -20.36 -8.96 4.79
CA GLN A 87 -20.93 -10.21 4.28
C GLN A 87 -20.07 -11.46 4.59
N GLY A 88 -18.93 -11.29 5.26
CA GLY A 88 -18.07 -12.39 5.70
C GLY A 88 -17.01 -12.83 4.70
N ALA A 89 -16.65 -11.98 3.73
CA ALA A 89 -15.49 -12.25 2.87
C ALA A 89 -14.21 -12.42 3.72
N PRO A 90 -13.32 -13.37 3.36
CA PRO A 90 -12.19 -13.77 4.20
C PRO A 90 -10.99 -12.82 4.04
N ALA A 91 -11.18 -11.52 4.27
CA ALA A 91 -10.08 -10.56 4.31
C ALA A 91 -9.35 -10.61 5.66
N ASP A 92 -8.02 -10.47 5.62
CA ASP A 92 -7.17 -10.36 6.81
C ASP A 92 -6.88 -8.89 7.16
N VAL A 93 -6.75 -8.05 6.14
CA VAL A 93 -6.46 -6.62 6.26
C VAL A 93 -7.38 -5.85 5.32
N VAL A 94 -7.83 -4.68 5.75
CA VAL A 94 -8.56 -3.73 4.91
C VAL A 94 -7.89 -2.37 4.92
N ALA A 95 -7.71 -1.79 3.73
CA ALA A 95 -7.17 -0.44 3.53
C ALA A 95 -8.12 0.41 2.68
N THR A 96 -8.59 1.54 3.20
CA THR A 96 -9.54 2.43 2.52
C THR A 96 -8.90 3.80 2.26
N ALA A 97 -9.49 4.55 1.33
CA ALA A 97 -9.10 5.95 1.06
C ALA A 97 -9.85 6.98 1.94
N ASP A 98 -10.61 6.51 2.94
CA ASP A 98 -11.33 7.33 3.91
C ASP A 98 -11.33 6.62 5.26
N GLU A 99 -10.61 7.16 6.24
CA GLU A 99 -10.50 6.63 7.60
C GLU A 99 -11.87 6.46 8.28
N THR A 100 -12.82 7.35 7.98
CA THR A 100 -14.15 7.30 8.62
C THR A 100 -14.92 6.02 8.27
N GLN A 101 -14.57 5.39 7.14
CA GLN A 101 -15.12 4.09 6.76
C GLN A 101 -14.59 2.95 7.64
N LEU A 102 -13.32 3.02 8.04
CA LEU A 102 -12.73 2.04 8.95
C LEU A 102 -13.19 2.28 10.39
N ASP A 103 -13.41 3.53 10.78
CA ASP A 103 -14.05 3.86 12.06
C ASP A 103 -15.43 3.20 12.17
N ALA A 104 -16.25 3.30 11.12
CA ALA A 104 -17.56 2.66 11.08
C ALA A 104 -17.46 1.12 11.15
N LEU A 105 -16.47 0.50 10.51
CA LEU A 105 -16.23 -0.95 10.63
C LEU A 105 -15.78 -1.34 12.05
N ARG A 106 -14.92 -0.54 12.69
CA ARG A 106 -14.45 -0.77 14.06
C ARG A 106 -15.61 -0.69 15.03
N ASP A 107 -16.47 0.32 14.91
CA ASP A 107 -17.61 0.53 15.81
C ASP A 107 -18.62 -0.64 15.74
N LYS A 108 -18.68 -1.32 14.58
CA LYS A 108 -19.44 -2.57 14.38
C LYS A 108 -18.69 -3.84 14.78
N GLY A 109 -17.44 -3.74 15.22
CA GLY A 109 -16.59 -4.87 15.64
C GLY A 109 -16.00 -5.70 14.49
N TRP A 110 -16.00 -5.18 13.25
CA TRP A 110 -15.49 -5.90 12.08
C TRP A 110 -13.96 -5.81 11.95
N VAL A 111 -13.36 -4.74 12.45
CA VAL A 111 -11.90 -4.52 12.39
C VAL A 111 -11.37 -4.15 13.77
N GLU A 112 -10.07 -4.38 13.95
CA GLU A 112 -9.29 -3.82 15.06
C GLU A 112 -9.16 -2.30 14.92
N GLN A 113 -8.49 -1.66 15.88
CA GLN A 113 -8.24 -0.21 15.84
C GLN A 113 -7.57 0.17 14.50
N PRO A 114 -8.19 1.01 13.67
CA PRO A 114 -7.58 1.48 12.44
C PRO A 114 -6.37 2.36 12.75
N VAL A 115 -5.38 2.29 11.86
CA VAL A 115 -4.23 3.18 11.86
C VAL A 115 -4.18 3.97 10.56
N THR A 116 -3.73 5.21 10.68
CA THR A 116 -3.51 6.08 9.54
C THR A 116 -2.34 5.56 8.70
N LEU A 117 -2.58 5.36 7.41
CA LEU A 117 -1.62 4.81 6.47
C LEU A 117 -0.89 5.92 5.70
N ALA A 118 -1.64 6.84 5.10
CA ALA A 118 -1.12 7.86 4.20
C ALA A 118 -2.13 8.97 3.95
N GLY A 119 -1.67 10.08 3.39
CA GLY A 119 -2.49 11.10 2.76
C GLY A 119 -2.39 11.04 1.24
N ASN A 120 -3.36 11.63 0.55
CA ASN A 120 -3.30 11.86 -0.89
C ASN A 120 -4.03 13.16 -1.27
N ARG A 121 -3.69 13.71 -2.43
CA ARG A 121 -4.31 14.95 -2.94
C ARG A 121 -5.02 14.65 -4.26
N LEU A 122 -6.01 15.48 -4.59
CA LEU A 122 -6.74 15.36 -5.85
C LEU A 122 -6.02 16.11 -6.98
N GLU A 123 -6.14 15.57 -8.19
CA GLU A 123 -5.83 16.22 -9.46
C GLU A 123 -6.93 15.93 -10.48
N ILE A 124 -7.05 16.79 -11.49
CA ILE A 124 -7.87 16.50 -12.66
C ILE A 124 -6.99 15.68 -13.62
N LEU A 125 -7.40 14.46 -13.94
CA LEU A 125 -6.76 13.64 -14.94
C LEU A 125 -7.41 13.90 -16.29
N VAL A 126 -6.60 14.23 -17.29
CA VAL A 126 -6.99 14.50 -18.67
C VAL A 126 -6.22 13.60 -19.63
N ALA A 127 -6.74 13.41 -20.84
CA ALA A 127 -6.01 12.69 -21.88
C ALA A 127 -4.66 13.37 -22.20
N LYS A 128 -3.69 12.59 -22.67
CA LYS A 128 -2.37 13.09 -23.07
C LYS A 128 -2.50 14.29 -24.02
N GLY A 129 -1.73 15.35 -23.76
CA GLY A 129 -1.74 16.60 -24.50
C GLY A 129 -2.87 17.55 -24.13
N ASN A 130 -3.77 17.17 -23.21
CA ASN A 130 -4.89 17.99 -22.73
C ASN A 130 -5.67 18.68 -23.88
N PRO A 131 -6.33 17.91 -24.77
CA PRO A 131 -6.93 18.44 -26.00
C PRO A 131 -8.06 19.45 -25.77
N LYS A 132 -8.64 19.46 -24.57
CA LYS A 132 -9.69 20.43 -24.18
C LYS A 132 -9.14 21.68 -23.50
N HIS A 133 -7.82 21.76 -23.31
CA HIS A 133 -7.15 22.86 -22.62
C HIS A 133 -7.73 23.13 -21.22
N ILE A 134 -8.00 22.06 -20.47
CA ILE A 134 -8.52 22.15 -19.10
C ILE A 134 -7.40 22.70 -18.21
N ALA A 135 -7.67 23.82 -17.54
CA ALA A 135 -6.73 24.50 -16.67
C ALA A 135 -7.15 24.40 -15.18
N GLY A 136 -8.39 24.01 -14.89
CA GLY A 136 -8.84 23.79 -13.53
C GLY A 136 -10.28 23.29 -13.42
N LEU A 137 -10.81 23.25 -12.19
CA LEU A 137 -12.12 22.68 -11.89
C LEU A 137 -13.27 23.39 -12.63
N ALA A 138 -13.15 24.70 -12.87
CA ALA A 138 -14.18 25.48 -13.58
C ALA A 138 -14.40 24.99 -15.02
N ASP A 139 -13.35 24.48 -15.68
CA ASP A 139 -13.45 24.01 -17.07
C ASP A 139 -14.25 22.71 -17.20
N LEU A 140 -14.39 21.94 -16.12
CA LEU A 140 -15.15 20.69 -16.13
C LEU A 140 -16.65 20.92 -16.42
N GLY A 141 -17.16 22.13 -16.15
CA GLY A 141 -18.53 22.52 -16.45
C GLY A 141 -18.75 23.02 -17.88
N ARG A 142 -17.70 23.12 -18.70
CA ARG A 142 -17.83 23.58 -20.08
C ARG A 142 -18.68 22.60 -20.91
N PRO A 143 -19.51 23.10 -21.84
CA PRO A 143 -20.41 22.25 -22.63
C PRO A 143 -19.69 21.28 -23.56
N ASP A 144 -18.43 21.58 -23.93
CA ASP A 144 -17.61 20.76 -24.81
C ASP A 144 -16.70 19.77 -24.08
N VAL A 145 -16.80 19.69 -22.74
CA VAL A 145 -15.99 18.77 -21.91
C VAL A 145 -16.84 17.59 -21.44
N LEU A 146 -16.42 16.38 -21.78
CA LEU A 146 -16.99 15.13 -21.28
C LEU A 146 -16.32 14.76 -19.95
N PHE A 147 -16.89 15.28 -18.85
CA PHE A 147 -16.47 14.94 -17.50
C PHE A 147 -17.15 13.66 -16.99
N VAL A 148 -16.36 12.71 -16.48
CA VAL A 148 -16.83 11.53 -15.73
C VAL A 148 -16.28 11.55 -14.31
N ALA A 149 -16.96 10.91 -13.38
CA ALA A 149 -16.54 10.89 -11.97
C ALA A 149 -16.58 9.48 -11.40
N ALA A 150 -15.77 9.22 -10.37
CA ALA A 150 -16.07 8.10 -9.47
C ALA A 150 -17.40 8.35 -8.74
N ASP A 151 -18.11 7.28 -8.40
CA ASP A 151 -19.39 7.37 -7.71
C ASP A 151 -19.27 8.08 -6.35
N GLY A 152 -20.32 8.81 -5.95
CA GLY A 152 -20.32 9.60 -4.73
C GLY A 152 -20.25 8.75 -3.44
N SER A 153 -20.55 7.46 -3.52
CA SER A 153 -20.44 6.51 -2.41
C SER A 153 -19.01 6.04 -2.13
N VAL A 154 -18.08 6.21 -3.09
CA VAL A 154 -16.66 5.88 -2.89
C VAL A 154 -15.85 7.13 -2.53
N PRO A 155 -14.73 7.00 -1.78
CA PRO A 155 -13.98 8.16 -1.28
C PRO A 155 -13.57 9.16 -2.37
N ALA A 156 -13.09 8.68 -3.53
CA ALA A 156 -12.65 9.57 -4.61
C ALA A 156 -13.79 10.46 -5.14
N GLY A 157 -14.99 9.89 -5.32
CA GLY A 157 -16.16 10.66 -5.75
C GLY A 157 -16.62 11.64 -4.68
N LYS A 158 -16.64 11.22 -3.40
CA LYS A 158 -16.93 12.10 -2.26
C LYS A 158 -15.97 13.30 -2.20
N TYR A 159 -14.66 13.07 -2.30
CA TYR A 159 -13.67 14.15 -2.25
C TYR A 159 -13.71 15.03 -3.50
N ALA A 160 -13.95 14.47 -4.68
CA ALA A 160 -14.13 15.23 -5.91
C ALA A 160 -15.34 16.18 -5.83
N MET A 161 -16.48 15.71 -5.30
CA MET A 161 -17.65 16.56 -5.08
C MET A 161 -17.36 17.68 -4.08
N GLU A 162 -16.63 17.40 -3.00
CA GLU A 162 -16.22 18.42 -2.03
C GLU A 162 -15.27 19.45 -2.66
N ALA A 163 -14.32 19.02 -3.50
CA ALA A 163 -13.43 19.95 -4.21
C ALA A 163 -14.19 20.85 -5.19
N LEU A 164 -15.13 20.30 -5.96
CA LEU A 164 -16.03 21.06 -6.83
C LEU A 164 -16.86 22.08 -6.03
N ARG A 165 -17.39 21.68 -4.88
CA ARG A 165 -18.14 22.56 -3.97
C ARG A 165 -17.27 23.70 -3.44
N ARG A 166 -16.03 23.43 -3.02
CA ARG A 166 -15.07 24.47 -2.57
C ARG A 166 -14.73 25.45 -3.69
N ALA A 167 -14.68 24.98 -4.93
CA ALA A 167 -14.43 25.81 -6.10
C ALA A 167 -15.69 26.57 -6.58
N GLY A 168 -16.87 26.33 -5.99
CA GLY A 168 -18.13 26.92 -6.45
C GLY A 168 -18.57 26.39 -7.83
N VAL A 169 -18.06 25.24 -8.25
CA VAL A 169 -18.35 24.63 -9.56
C VAL A 169 -19.48 23.64 -9.42
N THR A 170 -20.53 23.82 -10.22
CA THR A 170 -21.60 22.83 -10.38
C THR A 170 -21.45 22.15 -11.73
N VAL A 171 -21.17 20.84 -11.72
CA VAL A 171 -21.04 20.02 -12.92
C VAL A 171 -21.73 18.68 -12.70
N ALA A 172 -22.50 18.24 -13.69
CA ALA A 172 -23.08 16.91 -13.71
C ALA A 172 -22.16 15.97 -14.51
N PRO A 173 -21.59 14.92 -13.90
CA PRO A 173 -20.78 13.97 -14.65
C PRO A 173 -21.65 13.19 -15.63
N LYS A 174 -21.11 12.85 -16.80
CA LYS A 174 -21.79 12.07 -17.84
C LYS A 174 -21.99 10.61 -17.43
N SER A 175 -21.11 10.10 -16.59
CA SER A 175 -21.24 8.79 -15.95
C SER A 175 -20.55 8.80 -14.57
N ARG A 176 -20.96 7.85 -13.73
CA ARG A 176 -20.40 7.59 -12.41
C ARG A 176 -19.82 6.20 -12.38
N GLU A 177 -18.52 6.09 -12.10
CA GLU A 177 -17.80 4.82 -12.13
C GLU A 177 -17.66 4.20 -10.74
N LEU A 178 -17.56 2.86 -10.71
CA LEU A 178 -17.51 2.09 -9.46
C LEU A 178 -16.33 2.45 -8.55
N ASP A 179 -15.22 2.90 -9.14
CA ASP A 179 -14.06 3.39 -8.42
C ASP A 179 -13.25 4.40 -9.25
N VAL A 180 -12.20 4.95 -8.62
CA VAL A 180 -11.33 5.97 -9.21
C VAL A 180 -10.51 5.45 -10.39
N LYS A 181 -10.13 4.17 -10.41
CA LYS A 181 -9.36 3.57 -11.50
C LYS A 181 -10.24 3.35 -12.73
N ALA A 182 -11.50 2.98 -12.53
CA ALA A 182 -12.48 2.90 -13.61
C ALA A 182 -12.72 4.27 -14.25
N ALA A 183 -12.85 5.34 -13.45
CA ALA A 183 -12.97 6.72 -13.95
C ALA A 183 -11.72 7.19 -14.71
N ALA A 184 -10.52 6.94 -14.16
CA ALA A 184 -9.26 7.23 -14.84
C ALA A 184 -9.13 6.46 -16.17
N GLY A 185 -9.54 5.18 -16.16
CA GLY A 185 -9.52 4.30 -17.32
C GLY A 185 -10.28 4.89 -18.51
N LYS A 186 -11.49 5.42 -18.29
CA LYS A 186 -12.29 6.06 -19.34
C LYS A 186 -11.59 7.22 -20.01
N VAL A 187 -10.89 8.06 -19.24
CA VAL A 187 -10.11 9.17 -19.81
C VAL A 187 -8.89 8.65 -20.58
N ILE A 188 -8.19 7.66 -20.03
CA ILE A 188 -7.00 7.05 -20.66
C ILE A 188 -7.34 6.42 -22.01
N VAL A 189 -8.51 5.81 -22.16
CA VAL A 189 -8.95 5.18 -23.43
C VAL A 189 -9.75 6.12 -24.35
N GLY A 190 -9.94 7.38 -23.95
CA GLY A 190 -10.60 8.40 -24.77
C GLY A 190 -12.14 8.35 -24.76
N GLU A 191 -12.76 7.61 -23.83
CA GLU A 191 -14.22 7.65 -23.60
C GLU A 191 -14.67 8.90 -22.84
N ALA A 192 -13.74 9.60 -22.20
CA ALA A 192 -13.99 10.85 -21.49
C ALA A 192 -12.82 11.83 -21.64
N ASP A 193 -13.09 13.13 -21.47
CA ASP A 193 -12.08 14.17 -21.58
C ASP A 193 -11.35 14.41 -20.25
N ALA A 194 -12.07 14.26 -19.14
CA ALA A 194 -11.53 14.53 -17.80
C ALA A 194 -12.24 13.74 -16.70
N THR A 195 -11.48 13.49 -15.63
CA THR A 195 -12.02 13.02 -14.35
C THR A 195 -11.22 13.62 -13.19
N ILE A 196 -11.74 13.58 -11.96
CA ILE A 196 -10.99 13.96 -10.75
C ILE A 196 -10.55 12.67 -10.05
N VAL A 197 -9.24 12.54 -9.86
CA VAL A 197 -8.58 11.36 -9.29
C VAL A 197 -7.55 11.79 -8.26
N TYR A 198 -6.80 10.84 -7.70
CA TYR A 198 -5.66 11.18 -6.85
C TYR A 198 -4.38 11.43 -7.65
N VAL A 199 -3.45 12.21 -7.10
CA VAL A 199 -2.09 12.42 -7.64
C VAL A 199 -1.42 11.08 -7.97
N THR A 200 -1.62 10.06 -7.14
CA THR A 200 -1.06 8.71 -7.34
C THR A 200 -1.62 8.02 -8.59
N ASP A 201 -2.89 8.26 -8.93
CA ASP A 201 -3.53 7.69 -10.13
C ASP A 201 -3.00 8.36 -11.40
N VAL A 202 -2.79 9.68 -11.37
CA VAL A 202 -2.12 10.41 -12.46
C VAL A 202 -0.71 9.85 -12.68
N ARG A 203 0.07 9.68 -11.60
CA ARG A 203 1.42 9.10 -11.68
C ARG A 203 1.40 7.68 -12.23
N ALA A 204 0.42 6.87 -11.85
CA ALA A 204 0.25 5.51 -12.36
C ALA A 204 -0.16 5.46 -13.84
N ALA A 205 -0.88 6.47 -14.33
CA ALA A 205 -1.22 6.58 -15.75
C ALA A 205 0.05 6.76 -16.62
N GLY A 206 1.10 7.40 -16.08
CA GLY A 206 2.34 7.64 -16.79
C GLY A 206 2.11 8.48 -18.06
N ALA A 207 2.76 8.13 -19.17
CA ALA A 207 2.66 8.89 -20.41
C ALA A 207 1.28 8.83 -21.13
N ARG A 208 0.30 8.12 -20.55
CA ARG A 208 -1.05 7.94 -21.13
C ARG A 208 -2.02 9.07 -20.78
N ALA A 209 -1.76 9.79 -19.71
CA ALA A 209 -2.61 10.88 -19.23
C ALA A 209 -1.76 11.98 -18.60
N GLU A 210 -2.37 13.14 -18.37
CA GLU A 210 -1.75 14.27 -17.69
C GLU A 210 -2.60 14.68 -16.48
N GLY A 211 -1.94 15.23 -15.47
CA GLY A 211 -2.58 15.79 -14.29
C GLY A 211 -2.61 17.31 -14.34
N ILE A 212 -3.76 17.89 -14.03
CA ILE A 212 -3.92 19.31 -13.79
C ILE A 212 -4.11 19.51 -12.30
N ALA A 213 -3.19 20.25 -11.69
CA ALA A 213 -3.18 20.48 -10.25
C ALA A 213 -4.43 21.26 -9.80
N ILE A 214 -5.08 20.78 -8.74
CA ILE A 214 -6.15 21.51 -8.07
C ILE A 214 -5.53 22.38 -6.96
N PRO A 215 -5.72 23.71 -6.97
CA PRO A 215 -5.17 24.62 -5.96
C PRO A 215 -5.54 24.22 -4.53
N ASP A 216 -4.64 24.43 -3.57
CA ASP A 216 -4.80 24.04 -2.16
C ASP A 216 -6.12 24.51 -1.53
N ALA A 217 -6.56 25.73 -1.84
CA ALA A 217 -7.82 26.29 -1.35
C ALA A 217 -9.07 25.53 -1.82
N GLN A 218 -8.98 24.82 -2.95
CA GLN A 218 -10.06 24.02 -3.55
C GLN A 218 -9.88 22.52 -3.31
N ASN A 219 -8.64 22.08 -3.03
CA ASN A 219 -8.30 20.67 -2.93
C ASN A 219 -8.76 20.07 -1.59
N VAL A 220 -8.80 18.74 -1.55
CA VAL A 220 -9.12 17.94 -0.38
C VAL A 220 -8.00 16.93 -0.17
N THR A 221 -7.49 16.86 1.06
CA THR A 221 -6.54 15.81 1.44
C THR A 221 -7.32 14.58 1.87
N ALA A 222 -7.24 13.52 1.06
CA ALA A 222 -7.76 12.21 1.42
C ALA A 222 -6.87 11.56 2.46
N ARG A 223 -7.47 10.98 3.51
CA ARG A 223 -6.74 10.19 4.50
C ARG A 223 -7.05 8.71 4.34
N TYR A 224 -5.99 7.95 4.13
CA TYR A 224 -6.05 6.51 3.97
C TYR A 224 -5.85 5.86 5.33
N GLY A 225 -6.72 4.94 5.66
CA GLY A 225 -6.59 4.11 6.85
C GLY A 225 -6.33 2.66 6.47
N ILE A 226 -5.77 1.91 7.41
CA ILE A 226 -5.61 0.46 7.31
C ILE A 226 -5.94 -0.19 8.65
N ALA A 227 -6.57 -1.36 8.62
CA ALA A 227 -6.95 -2.09 9.82
C ALA A 227 -6.90 -3.61 9.60
N VAL A 228 -6.65 -4.34 10.68
CA VAL A 228 -6.75 -5.81 10.70
C VAL A 228 -8.22 -6.20 10.87
N VAL A 229 -8.69 -7.15 10.05
CA VAL A 229 -10.06 -7.67 10.15
C VAL A 229 -10.18 -8.55 11.40
N ALA A 230 -11.15 -8.28 12.26
CA ALA A 230 -11.26 -8.89 13.59
C ALA A 230 -11.42 -10.42 13.55
N ARG A 231 -12.06 -10.93 12.48
CA ARG A 231 -12.32 -12.35 12.25
C ARG A 231 -11.20 -13.09 11.51
N SER A 232 -10.12 -12.39 11.13
CA SER A 232 -8.96 -13.01 10.48
C SER A 232 -8.41 -14.16 11.33
N ARG A 233 -8.01 -15.25 10.68
CA ARG A 233 -7.25 -16.34 11.30
C ARG A 233 -5.75 -16.06 11.33
N HIS A 234 -5.30 -15.03 10.62
CA HIS A 234 -3.91 -14.64 10.39
C HIS A 234 -3.55 -13.31 11.08
N ARG A 235 -4.23 -12.97 12.19
CA ARG A 235 -4.11 -11.65 12.86
C ARG A 235 -2.66 -11.23 13.18
N GLN A 236 -1.79 -12.16 13.56
CA GLN A 236 -0.39 -11.84 13.84
C GLN A 236 0.33 -11.35 12.58
N ALA A 237 0.24 -12.10 11.47
CA ALA A 237 0.82 -11.72 10.20
C ALA A 237 0.16 -10.43 9.64
N ALA A 238 -1.16 -10.30 9.79
CA ALA A 238 -1.90 -9.10 9.40
C ALA A 238 -1.41 -7.84 10.14
N ARG A 239 -1.18 -7.93 11.46
CA ARG A 239 -0.60 -6.82 12.26
C ARG A 239 0.82 -6.49 11.82
N ALA A 240 1.66 -7.50 11.58
CA ALA A 240 3.01 -7.28 11.07
C ALA A 240 2.99 -6.58 9.69
N PHE A 241 2.04 -6.94 8.82
CA PHE A 241 1.87 -6.31 7.52
C PHE A 241 1.41 -4.85 7.65
N VAL A 242 0.45 -4.58 8.52
CA VAL A 242 0.02 -3.21 8.86
C VAL A 242 1.20 -2.39 9.39
N ASP A 243 1.97 -2.95 10.33
CA ASP A 243 3.15 -2.31 10.90
C ASP A 243 4.24 -2.02 9.86
N TYR A 244 4.48 -2.96 8.93
CA TYR A 244 5.39 -2.77 7.80
C TYR A 244 4.95 -1.61 6.89
N LEU A 245 3.64 -1.47 6.64
CA LEU A 245 3.09 -0.42 5.78
C LEU A 245 3.10 0.97 6.43
N VAL A 246 2.90 1.05 7.75
CA VAL A 246 2.89 2.34 8.47
C VAL A 246 4.28 2.77 8.96
N ARG A 247 5.31 1.92 8.84
CA ARG A 247 6.69 2.22 9.24
C ARG A 247 7.69 1.99 8.10
N GLY A 248 8.93 2.44 8.31
CA GLY A 248 10.10 2.02 7.52
C GLY A 248 9.94 2.00 5.99
N ALA A 249 10.14 0.81 5.41
CA ALA A 249 10.19 0.60 3.96
C ALA A 249 8.82 0.74 3.27
N GLY A 250 7.73 0.24 3.86
CA GLY A 250 6.39 0.36 3.27
C GLY A 250 5.98 1.82 3.07
N GLN A 251 6.27 2.67 4.06
CA GLN A 251 6.08 4.12 3.95
C GLN A 251 6.91 4.76 2.83
N HIS A 252 8.14 4.32 2.62
CA HIS A 252 8.96 4.82 1.51
C HIS A 252 8.36 4.42 0.15
N MET A 253 7.79 3.21 0.04
CA MET A 253 7.16 2.72 -1.18
C MET A 253 5.88 3.49 -1.53
N LEU A 254 5.04 3.80 -0.53
CA LEU A 254 3.89 4.69 -0.68
C LEU A 254 4.32 6.08 -1.18
N ARG A 255 5.33 6.69 -0.54
CA ARG A 255 5.84 8.01 -0.94
C ARG A 255 6.38 8.04 -2.37
N ARG A 256 7.10 6.99 -2.79
CA ARG A 256 7.58 6.86 -4.18
C ARG A 256 6.44 6.91 -5.21
N ARG A 257 5.26 6.38 -4.85
CA ARG A 257 4.07 6.41 -5.70
C ARG A 257 3.29 7.72 -5.64
N GLY A 258 3.64 8.63 -4.72
CA GLY A 258 3.06 9.97 -4.60
C GLY A 258 2.06 10.15 -3.47
N PHE A 259 1.90 9.15 -2.61
CA PHE A 259 1.25 9.34 -1.33
C PHE A 259 2.06 10.31 -0.46
N VAL A 260 1.36 11.10 0.35
CA VAL A 260 1.96 12.05 1.29
C VAL A 260 1.80 11.54 2.73
N GLY A 261 2.51 12.16 3.67
CA GLY A 261 2.27 11.89 5.08
C GLY A 261 0.83 12.27 5.45
N ALA A 262 0.23 11.52 6.36
CA ALA A 262 -1.06 11.90 6.89
C ALA A 262 -0.89 13.02 7.91
N THR A 263 -1.47 14.18 7.62
CA THR A 263 -1.54 15.35 8.50
C THR A 263 -2.98 15.59 8.93
#